data_AF-A0A227J857-F1
#
_entry.id   AF-A0A227J857-F1
#
_cell.length_a   1.000
_cell.length_b   1.000
_cell.length_c   1.000
_cell.angle_alpha   90.00
_cell.angle_beta   90.00
_cell.angle_gamma   90.00
#
_symmetry.space_group_name_H-M   'P 1'
#
loop_
_entity.id
_entity.type
_entity.pdbx_description
1 polymer ?
#
loop_
_entity_poly.entity_id
_entity_poly.type
_entity_poly.pdbx_seq_one_letter_code
_entity_poly.pdbx_strand_id
1 'polypeptide(L)'
;TPFLHHFAQEVTLGRARQKFIDASLCELNDALGQLGQRLWTLDLPPYQALKYAIQYLSVTHLYSDAMAGSDEQSILHKLQDEYPHLVIVQHSVRSLFDESKLPFTLPDLPETFTQFRKCVEGIDIAHPIDAPSRLPP
;
A
#
# COMPACT_ATOMS: atom_id res chain seq x y z
N THR A 1 -1.37 14.83 -1.38
CA THR A 1 -0.49 14.59 -2.54
C THR A 1 -0.77 15.64 -3.60
N PRO A 2 0.15 15.90 -4.54
CA PRO A 2 -0.10 16.78 -5.68
C PRO A 2 -1.37 16.37 -6.45
N PHE A 3 -1.64 15.07 -6.58
CA PHE A 3 -2.87 14.54 -7.17
C PHE A 3 -4.15 14.99 -6.44
N LEU A 4 -4.20 14.85 -5.11
CA LEU A 4 -5.36 15.32 -4.32
C LEU A 4 -5.52 16.84 -4.41
N HIS A 5 -4.42 17.60 -4.44
CA HIS A 5 -4.47 19.05 -4.60
C HIS A 5 -5.03 19.49 -5.96
N HIS A 6 -4.90 18.66 -6.99
CA HIS A 6 -5.38 18.97 -8.33
C HIS A 6 -6.84 18.53 -8.57
N PHE A 7 -7.26 17.38 -8.00
CA PHE A 7 -8.55 16.75 -8.32
C PHE A 7 -9.54 16.66 -7.16
N ALA A 8 -9.11 16.84 -5.90
CA ALA A 8 -10.02 16.80 -4.75
C ALA A 8 -10.38 18.23 -4.31
N GLN A 9 -11.66 18.47 -3.99
CA GLN A 9 -12.12 19.76 -3.46
C GLN A 9 -11.69 20.00 -2.00
N GLU A 10 -11.09 19.02 -1.34
CA GLU A 10 -10.58 19.12 0.03
C GLU A 10 -9.07 18.95 0.06
N VAL A 11 -8.38 20.00 0.52
CA VAL A 11 -6.91 20.03 0.68
C VAL A 11 -6.50 19.33 1.99
N THR A 12 -7.43 19.16 2.94
CA THR A 12 -7.20 18.58 4.26
C THR A 12 -8.20 17.46 4.56
N LEU A 13 -7.79 16.50 5.39
CA LEU A 13 -8.67 15.42 5.83
C LEU A 13 -9.74 15.97 6.78
N GLY A 14 -11.00 15.61 6.55
CA GLY A 14 -12.09 15.93 7.47
C GLY A 14 -11.83 15.37 8.89
N ARG A 15 -12.29 16.09 9.91
CA ARG A 15 -12.01 15.78 11.33
C ARG A 15 -12.33 14.34 11.73
N ALA A 16 -13.43 13.78 11.22
CA ALA A 16 -13.80 12.38 11.51
C ALA A 16 -12.79 11.39 10.93
N ARG A 17 -12.32 11.62 9.70
CA ARG A 17 -11.32 10.80 9.04
C ARG A 17 -9.96 10.90 9.74
N GLN A 18 -9.56 12.10 10.16
CA GLN A 18 -8.32 12.27 10.92
C GLN A 18 -8.36 11.48 12.23
N LYS A 19 -9.44 11.62 13.01
CA LYS A 19 -9.61 10.86 14.27
C LYS A 19 -9.57 9.35 14.04
N PHE A 20 -10.18 8.86 12.97
CA PHE A 20 -10.14 7.44 12.63
C PHE A 20 -8.71 6.98 12.33
N ILE A 21 -7.96 7.74 11.51
CA ILE A 21 -6.56 7.43 11.19
C ILE A 21 -5.71 7.41 12.46
N ASP A 22 -5.81 8.44 13.31
CA ASP A 22 -5.03 8.53 14.54
C ASP A 22 -5.31 7.33 15.46
N ALA A 23 -6.59 6.96 15.63
CA ALA A 23 -6.99 5.79 16.42
C ALA A 23 -6.45 4.49 15.81
N SER A 24 -6.57 4.31 14.50
CA SER A 24 -6.05 3.12 13.79
C SER A 24 -4.53 3.01 13.86
N LEU A 25 -3.80 4.12 13.79
CA LEU A 25 -2.33 4.13 13.92
C LEU A 25 -1.88 3.77 15.34
N CYS A 26 -2.57 4.28 16.36
CA CYS A 26 -2.31 3.89 17.75
C CYS A 26 -2.52 2.39 17.95
N GLU A 27 -3.67 1.85 17.53
CA GLU A 27 -3.98 0.43 17.67
C GLU A 27 -2.98 -0.45 16.89
N LEU A 28 -2.60 -0.05 15.68
CA LEU A 28 -1.60 -0.75 14.88
C LEU A 28 -0.22 -0.75 15.56
N ASN A 29 0.19 0.38 16.14
CA ASN A 29 1.45 0.46 16.88
C ASN A 29 1.46 -0.47 18.09
N ASP A 30 0.35 -0.56 18.83
CA ASP A 30 0.24 -1.45 19.99
C ASP A 30 0.29 -2.92 19.57
N ALA A 31 -0.40 -3.29 18.48
CA ALA A 31 -0.36 -4.64 17.92
C ALA A 31 1.05 -5.02 17.44
N LEU A 32 1.76 -4.11 16.77
CA LEU A 32 3.15 -4.30 16.38
C LEU A 32 4.07 -4.41 17.61
N GLY A 33 3.84 -3.62 18.66
CA GLY A 33 4.58 -3.67 19.91
C GLY A 33 4.53 -5.04 20.59
N GLN A 34 3.38 -5.72 20.55
CA GLN A 34 3.23 -7.08 21.04
C GLN A 34 4.07 -8.11 20.25
N LEU A 35 4.41 -7.79 19.00
CA LEU A 35 5.28 -8.58 18.13
C LEU A 35 6.75 -8.14 18.19
N GLY A 36 7.11 -7.23 19.12
CA GLY A 36 8.47 -6.69 19.24
C GLY A 36 8.82 -5.64 18.20
N GLN A 37 7.84 -5.12 17.46
CA GLN A 37 8.01 -4.16 16.39
C GLN A 37 7.53 -2.75 16.80
N ARG A 38 7.89 -1.74 15.99
CA ARG A 38 7.48 -0.36 16.22
C ARG A 38 7.00 0.30 14.94
N LEU A 39 5.88 1.03 15.03
CA LEU A 39 5.41 1.88 13.96
C LEU A 39 6.10 3.25 14.03
N TRP A 40 6.66 3.69 12.90
CA TRP A 40 7.25 5.01 12.75
C TRP A 40 6.33 5.91 11.93
N THR A 41 5.81 6.96 12.56
CA THR A 41 5.05 8.03 11.89
C THR A 41 5.96 9.23 11.66
N LEU A 42 6.09 9.65 10.40
CA LEU A 42 6.99 10.73 10.00
C LEU A 42 6.20 11.82 9.28
N ASP A 43 6.35 13.07 9.71
CA ASP A 43 5.81 14.24 9.04
C ASP A 43 6.76 14.72 7.93
N LEU A 44 7.04 13.83 6.99
CA LEU A 44 7.95 14.07 5.86
C LEU A 44 7.33 13.63 4.54
N PRO A 45 7.72 14.24 3.40
CA PRO A 45 7.39 13.71 2.09
C PRO A 45 7.86 12.24 1.96
N PRO A 46 7.03 11.32 1.40
CA PRO A 46 7.33 9.89 1.41
C PRO A 46 8.70 9.54 0.82
N TYR A 47 9.08 10.18 -0.29
CA TYR A 47 10.40 9.97 -0.90
C TYR A 47 11.56 10.36 0.04
N GLN A 48 11.44 11.45 0.80
CA GLN A 48 12.46 11.86 1.76
C GLN A 48 12.54 10.91 2.96
N ALA A 49 11.38 10.48 3.49
CA ALA A 49 11.30 9.52 4.57
C ALA A 49 11.93 8.17 4.19
N LEU A 50 11.59 7.64 3.01
CA LEU A 50 12.13 6.38 2.51
C LEU A 50 13.63 6.48 2.21
N LYS A 51 14.08 7.57 1.58
CA LYS A 51 15.51 7.84 1.38
C LYS A 51 16.28 7.86 2.70
N TYR A 52 15.73 8.51 3.73
CA TYR A 52 16.33 8.50 5.06
C TYR A 52 16.43 7.08 5.63
N ALA A 53 15.36 6.29 5.55
CA ALA A 53 15.37 4.90 6.02
C ALA A 53 16.42 4.04 5.30
N ILE A 54 16.55 4.17 3.99
CA ILE A 54 17.55 3.42 3.20
C ILE A 54 18.96 3.83 3.61
N GLN A 55 19.25 5.13 3.68
CA GLN A 55 20.61 5.63 3.91
C GLN A 55 21.09 5.48 5.36
N TYR A 56 20.21 5.74 6.33
CA TYR A 56 20.61 5.84 7.74
C TYR A 56 20.22 4.62 8.56
N LEU A 57 19.17 3.90 8.16
CA LEU A 57 18.75 2.64 8.81
C LEU A 57 19.20 1.41 8.03
N SER A 58 19.90 1.58 6.90
CA SER A 58 20.41 0.50 6.06
C SER A 58 19.32 -0.49 5.60
N VAL A 59 18.13 0.03 5.31
CA VAL A 59 17.02 -0.78 4.80
C VAL A 59 17.38 -1.32 3.41
N THR A 60 17.32 -2.64 3.28
CA THR A 60 17.61 -3.36 2.01
C THR A 60 16.35 -3.83 1.30
N HIS A 61 15.22 -3.93 2.01
CA HIS A 61 13.96 -4.44 1.48
C HIS A 61 12.82 -3.49 1.83
N LEU A 62 12.04 -3.11 0.82
CA LEU A 62 10.83 -2.31 0.96
C LEU A 62 9.63 -3.15 0.52
N TYR A 63 8.76 -3.49 1.47
CA TYR A 63 7.49 -4.14 1.21
C TYR A 63 6.37 -3.11 1.21
N SER A 64 5.53 -3.14 0.19
CA SER A 64 4.36 -2.27 0.11
C SER A 64 3.19 -2.93 -0.63
N ASP A 65 2.01 -2.33 -0.51
CA ASP A 65 0.88 -2.73 -1.33
C ASP A 65 1.18 -2.38 -2.79
N ALA A 66 0.69 -3.22 -3.73
CA ALA A 66 0.67 -2.90 -5.14
C ALA A 66 -0.36 -1.80 -5.39
N MET A 67 0.11 -0.56 -5.48
CA MET A 67 -0.73 0.62 -5.68
C MET A 67 -0.74 1.00 -7.17
N ALA A 68 -1.93 1.22 -7.73
CA ALA A 68 -2.08 1.69 -9.12
C ALA A 68 -1.82 3.21 -9.29
N GLY A 69 -1.59 3.94 -8.20
CA GLY A 69 -1.42 5.39 -8.21
C GLY A 69 -0.09 5.82 -8.86
N SER A 70 -0.17 6.79 -9.77
CA SER A 70 1.00 7.28 -10.52
C SER A 70 2.02 7.98 -9.61
N ASP A 71 1.57 8.70 -8.59
CA ASP A 71 2.43 9.42 -7.65
C ASP A 71 3.30 8.43 -6.87
N GLU A 72 2.69 7.37 -6.34
CA GLU A 72 3.37 6.33 -5.57
C GLU A 72 4.33 5.53 -6.44
N GLN A 73 3.89 5.11 -7.63
CA GLN A 73 4.74 4.39 -8.58
C GLN A 73 5.94 5.23 -9.02
N SER A 74 5.77 6.52 -9.25
CA SER A 74 6.89 7.42 -9.60
C SER A 74 7.93 7.51 -8.48
N ILE A 75 7.51 7.49 -7.21
CA ILE A 75 8.43 7.49 -6.07
C ILE A 75 9.22 6.18 -6.01
N LEU A 76 8.55 5.03 -6.19
CA LEU A 76 9.20 3.72 -6.15
C LEU A 76 10.21 3.56 -7.30
N HIS A 77 9.85 3.93 -8.52
CA HIS A 77 10.79 3.92 -9.65
C HIS A 77 12.02 4.78 -9.38
N LYS A 78 11.82 6.00 -8.86
CA LYS A 78 12.93 6.89 -8.51
C LYS A 78 13.84 6.31 -7.43
N LEU A 79 13.28 5.62 -6.43
CA LEU A 79 14.05 4.94 -5.41
C LEU A 79 14.84 3.76 -5.99
N GLN A 80 14.23 2.98 -6.89
CA GLN A 80 14.91 1.86 -7.53
C GLN A 80 16.10 2.32 -8.39
N ASP A 81 15.94 3.43 -9.13
CA ASP A 81 16.99 4.03 -9.95
C ASP A 81 18.16 4.55 -9.10
N GLU A 82 17.88 5.17 -7.95
CA GLU A 82 18.90 5.76 -7.06
C GLU A 82 19.55 4.71 -6.15
N TYR A 83 18.84 3.65 -5.79
CA TYR A 83 19.29 2.59 -4.88
C TYR A 83 19.15 1.21 -5.54
N PRO A 84 20.05 0.81 -6.45
CA PRO A 84 19.95 -0.48 -7.15
C PRO A 84 20.02 -1.72 -6.25
N HIS A 85 20.51 -1.56 -5.02
CA HIS A 85 20.59 -2.62 -4.01
C HIS A 85 19.31 -2.77 -3.19
N LEU A 86 18.37 -1.81 -3.28
CA LEU A 86 17.08 -1.89 -2.63
C LEU A 86 16.20 -2.89 -3.39
N VAL A 87 15.66 -3.86 -2.66
CA VAL A 87 14.66 -4.80 -3.18
C VAL A 87 13.28 -4.24 -2.84
N ILE A 88 12.54 -3.81 -3.85
CA ILE A 88 11.15 -3.36 -3.70
C ILE A 88 10.21 -4.53 -4.05
N VAL A 89 9.35 -4.92 -3.12
CA VAL A 89 8.36 -5.98 -3.31
C VAL A 89 6.96 -5.40 -3.11
N GLN A 90 6.12 -5.52 -4.12
CA GLN A 90 4.74 -5.07 -4.08
C GLN A 90 3.76 -6.23 -4.15
N HIS A 91 2.74 -6.23 -3.30
CA HIS A 91 1.69 -7.26 -3.29
C HIS A 91 0.28 -6.66 -3.40
N SER A 92 -0.54 -7.25 -4.26
CA SER A 92 -1.95 -6.88 -4.41
C SER A 92 -2.78 -7.49 -3.29
N VAL A 93 -2.96 -6.75 -2.19
CA VAL A 93 -3.69 -7.21 -0.98
C VAL A 93 -4.98 -6.43 -0.70
N ARG A 94 -5.29 -5.41 -1.50
CA ARG A 94 -6.46 -4.52 -1.29
C ARG A 94 -7.71 -4.90 -2.08
N SER A 95 -7.61 -5.90 -2.95
CA SER A 95 -8.71 -6.42 -3.75
C SER A 95 -8.91 -7.90 -3.47
N LEU A 96 -10.15 -8.38 -3.62
CA LEU A 96 -10.46 -9.81 -3.48
C LEU A 96 -9.81 -10.64 -4.60
N PHE A 97 -9.67 -10.05 -5.79
CA PHE A 97 -9.02 -10.64 -6.94
C PHE A 97 -7.78 -9.84 -7.27
N ASP A 98 -6.64 -10.52 -7.37
CA ASP A 98 -5.44 -10.00 -8.01
C ASP A 98 -5.55 -10.15 -9.52
N GLU A 99 -4.76 -9.38 -10.27
CA GLU A 99 -4.79 -9.37 -11.73
C GLU A 99 -4.56 -10.77 -12.33
N SER A 100 -3.73 -11.60 -11.67
CA SER A 100 -3.45 -12.97 -12.14
C SER A 100 -4.66 -13.91 -12.08
N LYS A 101 -5.67 -13.59 -11.26
CA LYS A 101 -6.91 -14.36 -11.15
C LYS A 101 -8.02 -13.85 -12.05
N LEU A 102 -7.86 -12.67 -12.67
CA LEU A 102 -8.89 -12.14 -13.55
C LEU A 102 -8.95 -12.98 -14.85
N PRO A 103 -10.15 -13.31 -15.36
CA PRO A 103 -10.30 -14.11 -16.57
C PRO A 103 -10.15 -13.27 -17.85
N PHE A 104 -9.48 -12.12 -17.74
CA PHE A 104 -9.21 -11.14 -18.79
C PHE A 104 -7.99 -10.30 -18.40
N THR A 105 -7.39 -9.64 -19.38
CA THR A 105 -6.32 -8.66 -19.14
C THR A 105 -6.89 -7.26 -18.90
N LEU A 106 -6.13 -6.35 -18.29
CA LEU A 106 -6.60 -4.98 -18.04
C LEU A 106 -7.08 -4.22 -19.30
N PRO A 107 -6.45 -4.37 -20.48
CA PRO A 107 -6.98 -3.82 -21.73
C PRO A 107 -8.38 -4.34 -22.12
N ASP A 108 -8.74 -5.54 -21.68
CA ASP A 108 -10.03 -6.19 -21.95
C ASP A 108 -11.03 -6.03 -20.79
N LEU A 109 -10.78 -5.07 -19.88
CA LEU A 109 -11.64 -4.82 -18.73
C LEU A 109 -13.07 -4.47 -19.20
N PRO A 110 -14.10 -5.15 -18.67
CA PRO A 110 -15.47 -4.88 -19.10
C PRO A 110 -15.92 -3.44 -18.81
N GLU A 111 -16.61 -2.82 -19.77
CA GLU A 111 -17.04 -1.42 -19.69
C GLU A 111 -18.08 -1.16 -18.60
N THR A 112 -18.77 -2.20 -18.15
CA THR A 112 -19.80 -2.09 -17.11
C THR A 112 -19.50 -3.01 -15.93
N PHE A 113 -19.85 -2.53 -14.73
CA PHE A 113 -19.75 -3.32 -13.51
C PHE A 113 -20.50 -4.66 -13.61
N THR A 114 -21.67 -4.68 -14.27
CA THR A 114 -22.47 -5.91 -14.43
C THR A 114 -21.75 -6.96 -15.26
N GLN A 115 -21.06 -6.57 -16.33
CA GLN A 115 -20.26 -7.49 -17.15
C GLN A 115 -19.05 -7.99 -16.35
N PHE A 116 -18.32 -7.07 -15.69
CA PHE A 116 -17.22 -7.43 -14.79
C PHE A 116 -17.65 -8.45 -13.73
N ARG A 117 -18.75 -8.17 -13.01
CA ARG A 117 -19.29 -9.05 -11.96
C ARG A 117 -19.59 -10.44 -12.50
N LYS A 118 -20.23 -10.56 -13.67
CA LYS A 118 -20.52 -11.86 -14.31
C LYS A 118 -19.26 -12.65 -14.65
N CYS A 119 -18.18 -11.96 -15.02
CA CYS A 119 -16.90 -12.62 -15.30
C CYS A 119 -16.24 -13.16 -14.03
N VAL A 120 -16.34 -12.45 -12.90
CA VAL A 120 -15.61 -12.80 -11.67
C VAL A 120 -16.43 -13.50 -10.59
N GLU A 121 -17.77 -13.56 -10.71
CA GLU A 121 -18.65 -14.10 -9.65
C GLU A 121 -18.43 -15.59 -9.35
N GLY A 122 -17.90 -16.35 -10.31
CA GLY A 122 -17.59 -17.78 -10.15
C GLY A 122 -16.15 -18.07 -9.70
N ILE A 123 -15.34 -17.04 -9.45
CA ILE A 123 -13.93 -17.20 -9.06
C ILE A 123 -13.85 -17.40 -7.55
N ASP A 124 -13.13 -18.43 -7.12
CA ASP A 124 -12.90 -18.69 -5.70
C ASP A 124 -12.09 -17.55 -5.06
N ILE A 125 -12.62 -17.03 -3.96
CA ILE A 125 -11.98 -15.99 -3.17
C ILE A 125 -10.95 -16.65 -2.26
N ALA A 126 -9.76 -16.04 -2.18
CA ALA A 126 -8.73 -16.50 -1.26
C ALA A 126 -9.22 -16.40 0.19
N HIS A 127 -8.93 -17.43 0.97
CA HIS A 127 -9.21 -17.39 2.41
C HIS A 127 -8.26 -16.40 3.08
N PRO A 128 -8.71 -15.74 4.17
CA PRO A 128 -7.85 -14.89 4.97
C PRO A 128 -6.59 -15.63 5.43
N ILE A 129 -5.46 -14.94 5.43
CA ILE A 129 -4.20 -15.46 5.97
C ILE A 129 -4.21 -15.23 7.49
N ASP A 130 -3.74 -16.22 8.23
CA ASP A 130 -3.63 -16.12 9.69
C ASP A 130 -2.69 -14.97 10.11
N ALA A 131 -3.00 -14.38 11.27
CA ALA A 131 -2.16 -13.35 11.85
C ALA A 131 -0.75 -13.91 12.16
N PRO A 132 0.32 -13.14 11.88
CA PRO A 132 1.68 -13.58 12.18
C PRO A 132 1.87 -13.74 13.68
N SER A 133 2.39 -14.88 14.11
CA SER A 133 2.68 -15.16 15.53
C SER A 133 4.03 -14.61 15.99
N ARG A 134 4.92 -14.25 15.06
CA ARG A 134 6.17 -13.53 15.31
C ARG A 134 6.60 -12.75 14.08
N LEU A 135 7.33 -11.67 14.30
CA LEU A 135 8.07 -10.96 13.28
C LEU A 135 9.58 -11.11 13.56
N PRO A 136 10.45 -10.99 12.54
CA PRO A 136 11.89 -10.87 12.78
C PRO A 136 12.16 -9.71 13.76
N PRO A 137 13.20 -9.76 14.60
CA PRO A 137 13.49 -8.72 15.58
C PRO A 137 13.88 -7.39 14.95
#